data_AF-A0AAW1I3W8-F1
#
_entry.id   AF-A0AAW1I3W8-F1
#
_cell.length_a   1.000
_cell.length_b   1.000
_cell.length_c   1.000
_cell.angle_alpha   90.00
_cell.angle_beta   90.00
_cell.angle_gamma   90.00
#
_symmetry.space_group_name_H-M   'P 1'
#
loop_
_entity.id
_entity.type
_entity.pdbx_description
1 polymer ?
#
loop_
_entity_poly.entity_id
_entity_poly.type
_entity_poly.pdbx_seq_one_letter_code
_entity_poly.pdbx_strand_id
1 'polypeptide(L)' 'MGFVVTSLIFLVIGVIASLCTRICFNRGPSANLFHLTLVITATVCCWMMWAIVYLAQLKPLINPILSEVE' A
#
# COMPACT_ATOMS: atom_id res chain seq x y z
N MET A 1 -1.75 7.39 -12.17
CA MET A 1 -1.69 8.32 -11.02
C MET A 1 -0.22 8.48 -10.64
N GLY A 2 0.25 9.70 -10.40
CA GLY A 2 1.67 9.93 -10.07
C GLY A 2 2.05 9.34 -8.72
N PHE A 3 3.35 9.14 -8.49
CA PHE A 3 3.90 8.55 -7.26
C PHE A 3 3.31 9.14 -5.97
N VAL A 4 3.24 10.47 -5.92
CA VAL A 4 2.74 11.24 -4.76
C VAL A 4 1.26 10.98 -4.53
N VAL A 5 0.44 11.01 -5.58
CA VAL A 5 -1.01 10.83 -5.48
C VAL A 5 -1.34 9.46 -4.91
N THR A 6 -0.74 8.40 -5.45
CA THR A 6 -0.99 7.04 -4.96
C THR A 6 -0.48 6.85 -3.53
N SER A 7 0.65 7.44 -3.17
CA SER A 7 1.16 7.40 -1.79
C SER A 7 0.21 8.06 -0.79
N LEU A 8 -0.39 9.20 -1.16
CA LEU A 8 -1.42 9.85 -0.34
C LEU A 8 -2.67 8.98 -0.20
N ILE A 9 -3.08 8.27 -1.26
CA ILE A 9 -4.21 7.33 -1.19
C ILE A 9 -3.94 6.22 -0.17
N PHE A 10 -2.77 5.58 -0.21
CA PHE A 10 -2.40 4.55 0.77
C PHE A 10 -2.35 5.10 2.20
N LEU A 11 -1.85 6.33 2.39
CA LEU A 11 -1.84 6.99 3.69
C LEU A 11 -3.27 7.22 4.22
N VAL A 12 -4.16 7.76 3.39
CA VAL A 12 -5.56 8.02 3.78
C VAL A 12 -6.27 6.71 4.10
N ILE A 13 -6.11 5.67 3.28
CA ILE A 13 -6.69 4.35 3.53
C ILE A 13 -6.14 3.75 4.83
N GLY A 14 -4.84 3.85 5.08
CA GLY A 14 -4.22 3.35 6.32
C GLY A 14 -4.76 4.03 7.58
N VAL A 15 -4.96 5.36 7.54
CA VAL A 15 -5.57 6.12 8.63
C VAL A 15 -7.02 5.69 8.85
N ILE A 16 -7.82 5.63 7.78
CA ILE A 16 -9.22 5.21 7.87
C ILE A 16 -9.33 3.78 8.42
N ALA A 17 -8.55 2.83 7.90
CA ALA A 17 -8.54 1.45 8.35
C ALA A 17 -8.12 1.33 9.83
N SER A 18 -7.16 2.13 10.27
CA SER A 18 -6.73 2.15 11.68
C SER A 18 -7.83 2.69 12.60
N LEU A 19 -8.56 3.71 12.18
CA LEU A 19 -9.70 4.24 12.93
C LEU A 19 -10.87 3.24 12.94
N CYS A 20 -11.21 2.67 11.79
CA CYS A 20 -12.26 1.66 11.66
C CYS A 20 -11.98 0.42 12.53
N THR A 21 -10.73 -0.06 12.60
CA THR A 21 -10.42 -1.20 13.47
C THR A 21 -10.57 -0.87 14.94
N ARG A 22 -10.19 0.34 15.39
CA ARG A 22 -10.42 0.76 16.79
C ARG A 22 -11.90 0.92 17.14
N ILE A 23 -12.72 1.44 16.21
CA ILE A 23 -14.14 1.71 16.46
C ILE A 23 -14.97 0.42 16.37
N CYS A 24 -14.75 -0.40 15.34
CA CYS A 24 -15.56 -1.59 15.07
C CYS A 24 -15.10 -2.82 15.87
N PHE A 25 -13.82 -2.92 16.23
CA PHE A 25 -13.25 -4.08 16.93
C PHE A 25 -12.61 -3.65 18.25
N ASN A 26 -13.43 -3.47 19.28
CA ASN A 26 -12.96 -3.16 20.63
C ASN A 26 -13.02 -4.41 21.52
N ARG A 27 -11.99 -5.26 21.42
CA ARG A 27 -11.89 -6.53 22.19
C ARG A 27 -10.94 -6.46 23.39
N GLY A 28 -10.53 -5.25 23.78
CA GLY A 28 -9.64 -4.98 24.91
C GLY A 28 -8.29 -4.37 24.47
N PRO A 29 -7.49 -3.83 25.43
CA PRO A 29 -6.32 -3.02 25.10
C PRO A 29 -5.27 -3.75 24.24
N SER A 30 -4.96 -5.01 24.58
CA SER A 30 -3.97 -5.83 23.86
C SER A 30 -4.43 -6.22 22.46
N ALA A 31 -5.68 -6.66 22.30
CA ALA A 31 -6.26 -7.00 21.02
C ALA A 31 -6.32 -5.77 20.09
N ASN A 32 -6.71 -4.60 20.61
CA ASN A 32 -6.78 -3.37 19.83
C ASN A 32 -5.39 -2.93 19.35
N LEU A 33 -4.36 -3.05 20.21
CA LEU A 33 -2.99 -2.72 19.85
C LEU A 33 -2.45 -3.68 18.78
N PHE A 34 -2.76 -4.98 18.90
CA PHE A 34 -2.43 -5.97 17.90
C PHE A 34 -3.11 -5.68 16.55
N HIS A 35 -4.43 -5.43 16.54
CA HIS A 35 -5.17 -5.10 15.32
C HIS A 35 -4.62 -3.84 14.63
N LEU A 36 -4.33 -2.79 15.39
CA LEU A 36 -3.75 -1.56 14.86
C LEU A 36 -2.36 -1.80 14.27
N THR A 37 -1.53 -2.59 14.95
CA THR A 37 -0.18 -2.95 14.46
C THR A 37 -0.26 -3.72 13.15
N LEU A 38 -1.19 -4.70 13.05
CA LEU A 38 -1.40 -5.46 11.82
C LEU A 38 -1.85 -4.57 10.66
N VAL A 39 -2.83 -3.69 10.89
CA VAL A 39 -3.36 -2.80 9.84
C VAL A 39 -2.28 -1.86 9.31
N ILE A 40 -1.51 -1.23 10.21
CA ILE A 40 -0.42 -0.33 9.82
C ILE A 40 0.65 -1.11 9.04
N THR A 41 1.09 -2.24 9.57
CA THR A 41 2.14 -3.07 8.93
C THR A 41 1.70 -3.53 7.55
N ALA A 42 0.46 -4.02 7.41
CA ALA A 42 -0.09 -4.44 6.13
C ALA A 42 -0.14 -3.29 5.13
N THR A 43 -0.62 -2.11 5.56
CA THR A 43 -0.71 -0.93 4.70
C THR A 43 0.67 -0.49 4.20
N VAL A 44 1.66 -0.43 5.10
CA VAL A 44 3.04 -0.05 4.76
C VAL A 44 3.66 -1.07 3.81
N CYS A 45 3.49 -2.36 4.07
CA CYS A 45 4.03 -3.43 3.22
C CYS A 45 3.43 -3.39 1.80
N CYS A 46 2.10 -3.24 1.70
CA CYS A 46 1.42 -3.11 0.40
C CYS A 46 1.87 -1.85 -0.35
N TRP A 47 2.01 -0.71 0.35
CA TRP A 47 2.53 0.51 -0.25
C TRP A 47 3.97 0.34 -0.73
N MET A 48 4.84 -0.30 0.06
CA MET A 48 6.23 -0.57 -0.32
C MET A 48 6.32 -1.42 -1.57
N MET A 49 5.57 -2.52 -1.65
CA MET A 49 5.55 -3.39 -2.84
C MET A 49 5.15 -2.60 -4.08
N TRP A 50 4.08 -1.81 -3.99
CA TRP A 50 3.63 -0.95 -5.08
C TRP A 50 4.68 0.12 -5.46
N ALA A 51 5.29 0.77 -4.47
CA ALA A 51 6.28 1.81 -4.68
C ALA A 51 7.52 1.27 -5.40
N ILE A 52 8.01 0.10 -5.01
CA ILE A 52 9.17 -0.55 -5.63
C ILE A 52 8.90 -0.83 -7.12
N VAL A 53 7.77 -1.46 -7.46
CA VAL A 53 7.46 -1.77 -8.86
C VAL A 53 7.23 -0.51 -9.70
N TYR A 54 6.64 0.53 -9.11
CA TYR A 54 6.46 1.81 -9.79
C TYR A 54 7.82 2.49 -10.08
N LEU A 55 8.72 2.52 -9.09
CA LEU A 55 10.06 3.10 -9.25
C LEU A 55 10.89 2.34 -10.28
N ALA A 56 10.78 1.01 -10.33
CA ALA A 56 11.46 0.18 -11.32
C ALA A 56 11.09 0.53 -12.77
N GLN A 57 9.92 1.14 -13.00
CA GLN A 57 9.41 1.49 -14.33
C GLN A 57 9.56 2.98 -14.68
N LEU A 58 10.04 3.84 -13.77
CA LEU A 58 10.12 5.30 -14.03
C LEU A 58 11.11 5.70 -15.12
N LYS A 59 12.24 4.99 -15.21
CA LYS A 59 13.29 5.19 -16.21
C LYS A 59 13.81 3.81 -16.64
N PRO A 60 13.05 3.09 -17.50
CA PRO A 60 13.42 1.74 -17.88
C PRO A 60 14.70 1.77 -18.72
N LEU A 61 15.61 0.81 -18.45
CA LEU A 61 16.81 0.59 -19.27
C LEU A 61 16.51 -0.34 -20.45
N ILE A 62 15.46 -1.15 -20.33
CA ILE A 62 15.07 -2.18 -21.30
C ILE A 62 13.65 -1.86 -21.75
N ASN A 63 13.45 -1.77 -23.07
CA ASN A 63 12.14 -1.60 -23.67
C ASN A 63 11.56 -2.96 -24.11
N PRO A 64 10.23 -3.10 -24.15
CA PRO A 64 9.60 -4.32 -24.67
C PRO A 64 9.95 -4.51 -26.15
N ILE A 65 10.25 -5.75 -26.54
CA ILE A 65 10.46 -6.15 -27.94
C ILE A 65 9.15 -6.77 -28.43
N LEU A 66 8.57 -6.18 -29.48
CA LEU A 66 7.37 -6.70 -30.11
C LEU A 66 7.79 -7.66 -31.23
N SER A 67 7.23 -8.87 -31.24
CA SER A 67 7.25 -9.71 -32.44
C SER A 67 6.04 -9.33 -33.29
N GLU A 68 6.26 -8.81 -34.49
CA GLU A 68 5.20 -8.65 -35.48
C GLU A 68 4.62 -10.06 -35.72
N VAL A 69 3.34 -10.25 -35.36
CA VAL A 69 2.62 -11.48 -35.72
C VAL A 69 2.21 -11.29 -37.18
N GLU A 70 2.80 -12.07 -38.07
CA GLU A 70 2.46 -12.12 -39.50
C GLU A 70 1.01 -12.61 -39.73
#